data_AF-A0A6H9XLI3-F1
#
_entry.id   AF-A0A6H9XLI3-F1
#
_cell.length_a   1.000
_cell.length_b   1.000
_cell.length_c   1.000
_cell.angle_alpha   90.00
_cell.angle_beta   90.00
_cell.angle_gamma   90.00
#
_symmetry.space_group_name_H-M   'P 1'
#
loop_
_entity.id
_entity.type
_entity.pdbx_description
1 polymer ?
#
loop_
_entity_poly.entity_id
_entity_poly.type
_entity_poly.pdbx_seq_one_letter_code
_entity_poly.pdbx_strand_id
1 'polypeptide(L)'
;MNGMDNSSIEEMAVHYFKGLFFKVGLLKTIFTEGDKTPLVDGSISIYQDGNKKNEDLVGTIPVQIKGTTRAISTRTPTFPLTKNDLEGLKSHGVLLLVAALKPDEENHKGYYAHLFRFQIEDLFKDMKPGQKQKSIPLKELPHDPEELLRVCYQAKDIQEKSTRPITISPEEFSNPQKISFTFYESPVSDIFTRPTRIGPRLGKDDINAVIELTNVNRTKIPTNANILLSPKEYVYQPTGHFINSGEITFQDSQHRLLSENQLEIAVSPGLKLIINRGNPECEVKLRIQDTLKLIQLLGK
;
A
#
# COMPACT_ATOMS: atom_id res chain seq x y z
N MET A 1 4.54 -9.16 -36.31
CA MET A 1 3.37 -8.62 -35.59
C MET A 1 3.46 -7.11 -35.64
N ASN A 2 2.56 -6.45 -36.37
CA ASN A 2 2.47 -4.99 -36.34
C ASN A 2 2.10 -4.60 -34.90
N GLY A 3 2.90 -3.74 -34.28
CA GLY A 3 2.62 -3.24 -32.94
C GLY A 3 1.26 -2.54 -32.94
N MET A 4 0.36 -2.97 -32.07
CA MET A 4 -0.89 -2.28 -31.81
C MET A 4 -0.58 -0.85 -31.36
N ASP A 5 -1.27 0.14 -31.93
CA ASP A 5 -1.04 1.54 -31.55
C ASP A 5 -1.59 1.85 -30.15
N ASN A 6 -1.11 2.94 -29.55
CA ASN A 6 -1.48 3.30 -28.18
C ASN A 6 -2.99 3.56 -28.03
N SER A 7 -3.64 4.10 -29.06
CA SER A 7 -5.09 4.36 -29.04
C SER A 7 -5.87 3.05 -28.92
N SER A 8 -5.50 2.03 -29.68
CA SER A 8 -6.13 0.71 -29.61
C SER A 8 -5.90 0.04 -28.26
N ILE A 9 -4.69 0.20 -27.67
CA ILE A 9 -4.37 -0.30 -26.33
C ILE A 9 -5.24 0.38 -25.26
N GLU A 10 -5.45 1.69 -25.36
CA GLU A 10 -6.29 2.43 -24.43
C GLU A 10 -7.78 2.04 -24.56
N GLU A 11 -8.28 1.92 -25.79
CA GLU A 11 -9.65 1.47 -26.07
C GLU A 11 -9.90 0.06 -25.52
N MET A 12 -8.98 -0.88 -25.76
CA MET A 12 -9.04 -2.24 -25.19
C MET A 12 -9.06 -2.23 -23.65
N ALA A 13 -8.26 -1.37 -23.02
CA ALA A 13 -8.26 -1.24 -21.56
C ALA A 13 -9.61 -0.74 -21.04
N VAL A 14 -10.22 0.25 -21.71
CA VAL A 14 -11.56 0.75 -21.39
C VAL A 14 -12.59 -0.38 -21.51
N HIS A 15 -12.59 -1.15 -22.59
CA HIS A 15 -13.50 -2.29 -22.76
C HIS A 15 -13.33 -3.36 -21.68
N TYR A 16 -12.07 -3.70 -21.36
CA TYR A 16 -11.76 -4.64 -20.29
C TYR A 16 -12.36 -4.21 -18.95
N PHE A 17 -12.15 -2.95 -18.55
CA PHE A 17 -12.70 -2.45 -17.28
C PHE A 17 -14.21 -2.27 -17.32
N LYS A 18 -14.81 -1.85 -18.46
CA LYS A 18 -16.28 -1.82 -18.61
C LYS A 18 -16.86 -3.21 -18.33
N GLY A 19 -16.31 -4.26 -18.95
CA GLY A 19 -16.76 -5.63 -18.76
C GLY A 19 -16.56 -6.16 -17.33
N LEU A 20 -15.45 -5.79 -16.68
CA LEU A 20 -15.17 -6.20 -15.30
C LEU A 20 -16.13 -5.56 -14.29
N PHE A 21 -16.29 -4.24 -14.34
CA PHE A 21 -17.14 -3.50 -13.40
C PHE A 21 -18.65 -3.66 -13.68
N PHE A 22 -19.04 -4.00 -14.91
CA PHE A 22 -20.45 -4.30 -15.25
C PHE A 22 -21.04 -5.44 -14.41
N LYS A 23 -20.19 -6.36 -13.93
CA LYS A 23 -20.59 -7.49 -13.07
C LYS A 23 -21.02 -7.06 -11.66
N VAL A 24 -20.73 -5.82 -11.26
CA VAL A 24 -21.07 -5.31 -9.93
C VAL A 24 -22.39 -4.56 -10.00
N GLY A 25 -23.45 -5.18 -9.48
CA GLY A 25 -24.82 -4.67 -9.54
C GLY A 25 -25.01 -3.26 -8.93
N LEU A 26 -24.13 -2.84 -8.02
CA LEU A 26 -24.19 -1.55 -7.32
C LEU A 26 -23.32 -0.45 -7.96
N LEU A 27 -22.64 -0.73 -9.07
CA LEU A 27 -21.78 0.24 -9.75
C LEU A 27 -22.37 0.71 -11.08
N LYS A 28 -22.12 1.96 -11.42
CA LYS A 28 -22.34 2.52 -12.76
C LYS A 28 -21.04 3.16 -13.25
N THR A 29 -20.54 2.71 -14.39
CA THR A 29 -19.31 3.23 -15.00
C THR A 29 -19.62 4.21 -16.12
N ILE A 30 -18.94 5.34 -16.16
CA ILE A 30 -18.90 6.25 -17.30
C ILE A 30 -17.43 6.40 -17.68
N PHE A 31 -16.97 5.62 -18.66
CA PHE A 31 -15.59 5.68 -19.16
C PHE A 31 -15.58 6.28 -20.56
N THR A 32 -14.69 7.25 -20.78
CA THR A 32 -14.54 7.97 -22.05
C THR A 32 -13.46 7.33 -22.90
N GLU A 33 -13.68 7.32 -24.21
CA GLU A 33 -12.73 6.89 -25.23
C GLU A 33 -12.23 8.13 -26.00
N GLY A 34 -10.98 8.11 -26.44
CA GLY A 34 -10.46 9.07 -27.42
C GLY A 34 -9.48 10.13 -26.92
N ASP A 35 -8.94 10.86 -27.89
CA ASP A 35 -7.68 11.59 -27.80
C ASP A 35 -7.89 13.10 -27.64
N LYS A 36 -8.26 13.52 -26.42
CA LYS A 36 -8.01 14.87 -25.85
C LYS A 36 -7.96 14.66 -24.35
N THR A 37 -6.85 15.02 -23.71
CA THR A 37 -6.40 14.53 -22.41
C THR A 37 -7.02 15.27 -21.20
N PRO A 38 -8.20 14.93 -20.66
CA PRO A 38 -8.35 15.04 -19.23
C PRO A 38 -7.41 14.00 -18.59
N LEU A 39 -6.78 14.35 -17.47
CA LEU A 39 -6.12 13.38 -16.59
C LEU A 39 -7.15 12.51 -15.83
N VAL A 40 -8.36 12.37 -16.36
CA VAL A 40 -9.49 11.66 -15.78
C VAL A 40 -10.27 11.06 -16.94
N ASP A 41 -10.18 9.74 -17.10
CA ASP A 41 -10.77 9.01 -18.23
C ASP A 41 -12.21 8.55 -17.94
N GLY A 42 -12.80 9.01 -16.83
CA GLY A 42 -14.17 8.69 -16.49
C GLY A 42 -14.46 8.71 -15.00
N SER A 43 -15.54 8.02 -14.64
CA SER A 43 -15.95 7.85 -13.25
C SER A 43 -16.67 6.54 -12.98
N ILE A 44 -16.70 6.15 -11.72
CA ILE A 44 -17.50 5.05 -11.18
C ILE A 44 -18.41 5.62 -10.10
N SER A 45 -19.72 5.49 -10.27
CA SER A 45 -20.73 5.82 -9.25
C SER A 45 -21.13 4.57 -8.47
N ILE A 46 -21.19 4.70 -7.15
CA ILE A 46 -21.58 3.66 -6.20
C ILE A 46 -22.99 3.93 -5.71
N TYR A 47 -23.85 2.91 -5.68
CA TYR A 47 -25.23 2.99 -5.22
C TYR A 47 -25.50 2.04 -4.05
N GLN A 48 -26.45 2.40 -3.20
CA GLN A 48 -26.93 1.52 -2.12
C GLN A 48 -27.86 0.42 -2.65
N ASP A 49 -28.54 0.69 -3.75
CA ASP A 49 -29.53 -0.20 -4.36
C ASP A 49 -29.24 -0.45 -5.85
N GLY A 50 -29.55 -1.66 -6.32
CA GLY A 50 -29.30 -2.11 -7.70
C GLY A 50 -30.12 -1.40 -8.76
N ASN A 51 -31.20 -0.70 -8.39
CA ASN A 51 -31.98 0.15 -9.29
C ASN A 51 -31.24 1.45 -9.65
N LYS A 52 -30.14 1.78 -8.96
CA LYS A 52 -29.21 2.88 -9.26
C LYS A 52 -29.92 4.24 -9.42
N LYS A 53 -30.91 4.52 -8.57
CA LYS A 53 -31.59 5.81 -8.57
C LYS A 53 -30.68 6.87 -7.96
N ASN A 54 -30.94 8.13 -8.29
CA ASN A 54 -30.15 9.25 -7.76
C ASN A 54 -30.22 9.37 -6.23
N GLU A 55 -31.36 9.00 -5.62
CA GLU A 55 -31.53 8.96 -4.16
C GLU A 55 -30.64 7.93 -3.47
N ASP A 56 -30.22 6.88 -4.19
CA ASP A 56 -29.38 5.80 -3.68
C ASP A 56 -27.88 6.06 -3.92
N LEU A 57 -27.50 7.18 -4.53
CA LEU A 57 -26.12 7.50 -4.86
C LEU A 57 -25.29 7.68 -3.58
N VAL A 58 -24.33 6.79 -3.37
CA VAL A 58 -23.37 6.88 -2.25
C VAL A 58 -22.25 7.86 -2.58
N GLY A 59 -21.77 7.85 -3.82
CA GLY A 59 -20.70 8.74 -4.27
C GLY A 59 -20.19 8.38 -5.66
N THR A 60 -19.38 9.27 -6.23
CA THR A 60 -18.79 9.10 -7.57
C THR A 60 -17.30 9.35 -7.50
N ILE A 61 -16.54 8.42 -8.05
CA ILE A 61 -15.08 8.39 -7.98
C ILE A 61 -14.52 8.61 -9.38
N PRO A 62 -13.65 9.60 -9.58
CA PRO A 62 -12.94 9.78 -10.84
C PRO A 62 -11.94 8.64 -11.06
N VAL A 63 -11.77 8.21 -12.32
CA VAL A 63 -10.81 7.16 -12.70
C VAL A 63 -9.82 7.66 -13.74
N GLN A 64 -8.62 7.09 -13.71
CA GLN A 64 -7.66 7.13 -14.82
C GLN A 64 -7.47 5.70 -15.29
N ILE A 65 -7.62 5.45 -16.58
CA ILE A 65 -7.46 4.14 -17.21
C ILE A 65 -6.17 4.16 -18.03
N LYS A 66 -5.34 3.13 -17.85
CA LYS A 66 -4.12 2.91 -18.65
C LYS A 66 -4.10 1.48 -19.16
N GLY A 67 -3.69 1.30 -20.40
CA GLY A 67 -3.42 0.00 -21.00
C GLY A 67 -1.92 -0.21 -21.22
N THR A 68 -1.46 -1.45 -21.12
CA THR A 68 -0.11 -1.83 -21.55
C THR A 68 -0.07 -3.27 -22.03
N THR A 69 0.72 -3.54 -23.06
CA THR A 69 1.06 -4.90 -23.50
C THR A 69 2.32 -5.43 -22.80
N ARG A 70 2.98 -4.61 -21.98
CA ARG A 70 4.15 -5.03 -21.21
C ARG A 70 3.71 -5.89 -20.04
N ALA A 71 4.48 -6.94 -19.76
CA ALA A 71 4.27 -7.75 -18.57
C ALA A 71 4.44 -6.91 -17.30
N ILE A 72 3.48 -7.01 -16.38
CA ILE A 72 3.56 -6.44 -15.03
C ILE A 72 4.01 -7.55 -14.08
N SER A 73 5.06 -7.29 -13.30
CA SER A 73 5.57 -8.23 -12.30
C SER A 73 4.48 -8.58 -11.29
N THR A 74 4.22 -9.87 -11.09
CA THR A 74 3.27 -10.33 -10.04
C THR A 74 3.82 -10.10 -8.64
N ARG A 75 5.15 -10.12 -8.46
CA ARG A 75 5.80 -9.89 -7.17
C ARG A 75 5.81 -8.41 -6.79
N THR A 76 6.09 -7.54 -7.75
CA THR A 76 6.24 -6.09 -7.56
C THR A 76 5.53 -5.33 -8.69
N PRO A 77 4.19 -5.40 -8.73
CA PRO A 77 3.41 -4.76 -9.80
C PRO A 77 3.53 -3.25 -9.67
N THR A 78 4.00 -2.62 -10.74
CA THR A 78 4.14 -1.16 -10.81
C THR A 78 3.78 -0.64 -12.19
N PHE A 79 3.37 0.62 -12.27
CA PHE A 79 3.17 1.33 -13.53
C PHE A 79 3.79 2.73 -13.46
N PRO A 80 4.59 3.17 -14.45
CA PRO A 80 5.18 4.49 -14.42
C PRO A 80 4.16 5.57 -14.78
N LEU A 81 4.11 6.65 -14.00
CA LEU A 81 3.45 7.91 -14.36
C LEU A 81 4.46 9.05 -14.39
N THR A 82 4.22 10.05 -15.24
CA THR A 82 5.07 11.24 -15.26
C THR A 82 4.80 12.12 -14.05
N LYS A 83 5.78 12.94 -13.67
CA LYS A 83 5.62 13.94 -12.62
C LYS A 83 4.46 14.90 -12.94
N ASN A 84 4.32 15.29 -14.20
CA ASN A 84 3.26 16.19 -14.66
C ASN A 84 1.88 15.55 -14.52
N ASP A 85 1.73 14.26 -14.84
CA ASP A 85 0.48 13.54 -14.63
C ASP A 85 0.11 13.53 -13.14
N LEU A 86 1.06 13.21 -12.27
CA LEU A 86 0.85 13.21 -10.82
C LEU A 86 0.50 14.61 -10.29
N GLU A 87 1.14 15.67 -10.81
CA GLU A 87 0.85 17.05 -10.42
C GLU A 87 -0.57 17.45 -10.81
N GLY A 88 -1.01 17.13 -12.02
CA GLY A 88 -2.38 17.42 -12.46
C GLY A 88 -3.44 16.56 -11.77
N LEU A 89 -3.11 15.31 -11.42
CA LEU A 89 -3.97 14.43 -10.64
C LEU A 89 -4.11 14.86 -9.17
N LYS A 90 -3.13 15.58 -8.61
CA LYS A 90 -3.10 15.93 -7.18
C LYS A 90 -4.34 16.69 -6.69
N SER A 91 -4.95 17.51 -7.55
CA SER A 91 -6.11 18.34 -7.22
C SER A 91 -7.44 17.62 -7.32
N HIS A 92 -7.53 16.56 -8.13
CA HIS A 92 -8.77 15.83 -8.40
C HIS A 92 -8.79 14.48 -7.69
N GLY A 93 -7.63 13.82 -7.65
CA GLY A 93 -7.45 12.43 -7.26
C GLY A 93 -8.14 11.48 -8.25
N VAL A 94 -7.64 10.25 -8.37
CA VAL A 94 -8.26 9.21 -9.20
C VAL A 94 -8.06 7.83 -8.58
N LEU A 95 -9.00 6.93 -8.86
CA LEU A 95 -8.68 5.50 -8.89
C LEU A 95 -7.96 5.20 -10.21
N LEU A 96 -6.66 4.93 -10.14
CA LEU A 96 -5.89 4.48 -11.30
C LEU A 96 -6.22 3.01 -11.56
N LEU A 97 -6.58 2.70 -12.80
CA LEU A 97 -6.86 1.36 -13.32
C LEU A 97 -5.86 1.06 -14.44
N VAL A 98 -5.13 -0.04 -14.33
CA VAL A 98 -4.11 -0.44 -15.31
C VAL A 98 -4.40 -1.84 -15.83
N ALA A 99 -4.65 -1.97 -17.14
CA ALA A 99 -4.84 -3.25 -17.80
C ALA A 99 -3.51 -3.73 -18.40
N ALA A 100 -3.03 -4.89 -17.93
CA ALA A 100 -2.01 -5.66 -18.63
C ALA A 100 -2.69 -6.53 -19.68
N LEU A 101 -2.70 -6.03 -20.92
CA LEU A 101 -3.35 -6.64 -22.06
C LEU A 101 -2.42 -7.66 -22.70
N LYS A 102 -3.00 -8.77 -23.11
CA LYS A 102 -2.34 -9.78 -23.93
C LYS A 102 -3.15 -9.93 -25.21
N PRO A 103 -2.84 -9.20 -26.29
CA PRO A 103 -3.71 -9.16 -27.47
C PRO A 103 -4.00 -10.53 -28.09
N ASP A 104 -3.08 -11.49 -27.92
CA ASP A 104 -3.20 -12.86 -28.45
C ASP A 104 -3.80 -13.87 -27.45
N GLU A 105 -4.15 -13.45 -26.23
CA GLU A 105 -4.73 -14.30 -25.18
C GLU A 105 -5.93 -13.62 -24.52
N GLU A 106 -6.97 -14.39 -24.14
CA GLU A 106 -8.10 -13.84 -23.36
C GLU A 106 -7.71 -13.43 -21.92
N ASN A 107 -6.50 -13.79 -21.47
CA ASN A 107 -6.07 -13.65 -20.09
C ASN A 107 -5.45 -12.27 -19.81
N HIS A 108 -6.25 -11.22 -19.97
CA HIS A 108 -5.91 -9.87 -19.50
C HIS A 108 -5.93 -9.80 -17.97
N LYS A 109 -5.09 -8.92 -17.40
CA LYS A 109 -5.07 -8.69 -15.94
C LYS A 109 -5.32 -7.23 -15.61
N GLY A 110 -6.13 -6.99 -14.57
CA GLY A 110 -6.40 -5.67 -14.04
C GLY A 110 -5.55 -5.38 -12.80
N TYR A 111 -5.09 -4.15 -12.68
CA TYR A 111 -4.41 -3.63 -11.51
C TYR A 111 -4.98 -2.26 -11.13
N TYR A 112 -4.77 -1.84 -9.89
CA TYR A 112 -5.21 -0.52 -9.44
C TYR A 112 -4.29 0.13 -8.41
N ALA A 113 -4.45 1.45 -8.27
CA ALA A 113 -3.93 2.23 -7.14
C ALA A 113 -4.87 3.39 -6.83
N HIS A 114 -5.05 3.74 -5.55
CA HIS A 114 -5.79 4.94 -5.16
C HIS A 114 -4.85 6.15 -5.21
N LEU A 115 -4.87 6.92 -6.28
CA LEU A 115 -4.04 8.12 -6.44
C LEU A 115 -4.80 9.36 -6.04
N PHE A 116 -5.02 9.52 -4.74
CA PHE A 116 -5.56 10.76 -4.18
C PHE A 116 -4.44 11.61 -3.59
N ARG A 117 -4.79 12.80 -3.11
CA ARG A 117 -3.83 13.85 -2.77
C ARG A 117 -2.73 13.36 -1.82
N PHE A 118 -3.07 12.67 -0.73
CA PHE A 118 -2.10 12.22 0.26
C PHE A 118 -1.14 11.16 -0.31
N GLN A 119 -1.66 10.21 -1.10
CA GLN A 119 -0.86 9.21 -1.80
C GLN A 119 0.12 9.87 -2.78
N ILE A 120 -0.36 10.86 -3.55
CA ILE A 120 0.47 11.63 -4.49
C ILE A 120 1.53 12.46 -3.75
N GLU A 121 1.20 13.06 -2.62
CA GLU A 121 2.17 13.79 -1.78
C GLU A 121 3.26 12.88 -1.23
N ASP A 122 2.94 11.66 -0.80
CA ASP A 122 3.92 10.67 -0.37
C ASP A 122 4.80 10.18 -1.54
N LEU A 123 4.22 10.00 -2.73
CA LEU A 123 4.99 9.70 -3.93
C LEU A 123 6.02 10.79 -4.26
N PHE A 124 5.65 12.07 -4.11
CA PHE A 124 6.57 13.19 -4.31
C PHE A 124 7.69 13.26 -3.27
N LYS A 125 7.42 12.92 -2.00
CA LYS A 125 8.47 12.83 -0.96
C LYS A 125 9.51 11.77 -1.32
N ASP A 126 9.08 10.68 -1.96
CA ASP A 126 9.95 9.58 -2.38
C ASP A 126 10.60 9.81 -3.78
N MET A 127 10.43 10.98 -4.40
CA MET A 127 11.08 11.33 -5.68
C MET A 127 12.42 12.02 -5.45
N LYS A 128 13.45 11.61 -6.20
CA LYS A 128 14.75 12.28 -6.19
C LYS A 128 14.67 13.63 -6.92
N PRO A 129 15.51 14.62 -6.57
CA PRO A 129 15.62 15.85 -7.34
C PRO A 129 15.84 15.58 -8.83
N GLY A 130 15.05 16.23 -9.70
CA GLY A 130 15.11 16.06 -11.16
C GLY A 130 14.46 14.79 -11.72
N GLN A 131 13.89 13.92 -10.90
CA GLN A 131 13.19 12.71 -11.36
C GLN A 131 11.92 13.07 -12.14
N LYS A 132 11.80 12.57 -13.38
CA LYS A 132 10.69 12.91 -14.31
C LYS A 132 9.48 11.96 -14.24
N GLN A 133 9.68 10.75 -13.73
CA GLN A 133 8.64 9.72 -13.64
C GLN A 133 8.76 8.96 -12.31
N LYS A 134 7.64 8.45 -11.81
CA LYS A 134 7.58 7.62 -10.61
C LYS A 134 6.84 6.33 -10.94
N SER A 135 7.45 5.19 -10.60
CA SER A 135 6.77 3.89 -10.65
C SER A 135 5.77 3.83 -9.51
N ILE A 136 4.49 3.74 -9.84
CA ILE A 136 3.37 3.65 -8.91
C ILE A 136 3.22 2.19 -8.50
N PRO A 137 3.34 1.83 -7.21
CA PRO A 137 2.98 0.50 -6.73
C PRO A 137 1.49 0.23 -6.97
N LEU A 138 1.18 -0.94 -7.52
CA LEU A 138 -0.19 -1.35 -7.80
C LEU A 138 -0.60 -2.53 -6.91
N LYS A 139 -1.91 -2.78 -6.84
CA LYS A 139 -2.51 -4.04 -6.38
C LYS A 139 -3.20 -4.72 -7.56
N GLU A 140 -3.23 -6.06 -7.56
CA GLU A 140 -4.03 -6.82 -8.54
C GLU A 140 -5.50 -6.57 -8.25
N LEU A 141 -6.27 -6.25 -9.28
CA LEU A 141 -7.69 -5.96 -9.15
C LEU A 141 -8.45 -7.28 -8.99
N PRO A 142 -9.34 -7.41 -8.00
CA PRO A 142 -10.08 -8.64 -7.77
C PRO A 142 -11.07 -8.91 -8.92
N HIS A 143 -11.40 -10.19 -9.14
CA HIS A 143 -12.45 -10.60 -10.07
C HIS A 143 -13.81 -10.81 -9.38
N ASP A 144 -13.80 -10.98 -8.06
CA ASP A 144 -15.00 -11.10 -7.25
C ASP A 144 -15.76 -9.76 -7.21
N PRO A 145 -17.07 -9.72 -7.54
CA PRO A 145 -17.84 -8.48 -7.58
C PRO A 145 -17.90 -7.73 -6.24
N GLU A 146 -17.89 -8.45 -5.12
CA GLU A 146 -17.97 -7.86 -3.79
C GLU A 146 -16.63 -7.22 -3.39
N GLU A 147 -15.51 -7.89 -3.69
CA GLU A 147 -14.17 -7.30 -3.54
C GLU A 147 -13.95 -6.09 -4.45
N LEU A 148 -14.44 -6.13 -5.70
CA LEU A 148 -14.41 -4.96 -6.60
C LEU A 148 -15.17 -3.77 -6.00
N LEU A 149 -16.34 -4.03 -5.42
CA LEU A 149 -17.13 -3.02 -4.74
C LEU A 149 -16.37 -2.44 -3.52
N ARG A 150 -15.68 -3.29 -2.74
CA ARG A 150 -14.82 -2.86 -1.63
C ARG A 150 -13.69 -1.93 -2.09
N VAL A 151 -13.05 -2.21 -3.23
CA VAL A 151 -12.03 -1.32 -3.83
C VAL A 151 -12.60 0.07 -4.12
N CYS A 152 -13.83 0.14 -4.64
CA CYS A 152 -14.53 1.40 -4.89
C CYS A 152 -14.90 2.13 -3.59
N TYR A 153 -15.46 1.45 -2.59
CA TYR A 153 -15.73 2.09 -1.29
C TYR A 153 -14.47 2.64 -0.63
N GLN A 154 -13.35 1.92 -0.70
CA GLN A 154 -12.06 2.40 -0.24
C GLN A 154 -11.63 3.67 -0.98
N ALA A 155 -11.78 3.68 -2.30
CA ALA A 155 -11.43 4.82 -3.12
C ALA A 155 -12.27 6.07 -2.75
N LYS A 156 -13.58 5.90 -2.49
CA LYS A 156 -14.47 6.97 -2.03
C LYS A 156 -14.04 7.51 -0.66
N ASP A 157 -13.80 6.63 0.30
CA ASP A 157 -13.40 7.02 1.67
C ASP A 157 -12.10 7.82 1.65
N ILE A 158 -11.11 7.36 0.88
CA ILE A 158 -9.84 8.08 0.69
C ILE A 158 -10.08 9.42 0.00
N GLN A 159 -10.89 9.46 -1.05
CA GLN A 159 -11.22 10.69 -1.77
C GLN A 159 -11.76 11.76 -0.80
N GLU A 160 -12.76 11.41 0.00
CA GLU A 160 -13.40 12.32 0.96
C GLU A 160 -12.41 12.84 2.00
N LYS A 161 -11.61 11.93 2.57
CA LYS A 161 -10.69 12.24 3.67
C LYS A 161 -9.40 12.93 3.23
N SER A 162 -9.00 12.81 1.96
CA SER A 162 -7.75 13.40 1.46
C SER A 162 -7.95 14.65 0.58
N THR A 163 -9.17 15.19 0.51
CA THR A 163 -9.49 16.36 -0.34
C THR A 163 -8.59 17.58 -0.04
N ARG A 164 -8.29 17.86 1.23
CA ARG A 164 -7.47 19.01 1.64
C ARG A 164 -6.56 18.66 2.81
N PRO A 165 -5.32 19.20 2.85
CA PRO A 165 -4.49 19.09 4.03
C PRO A 165 -5.11 19.96 5.11
N ILE A 166 -5.38 19.36 6.27
CA ILE A 166 -5.79 20.10 7.45
C ILE A 166 -4.51 20.52 8.16
N THR A 167 -4.33 21.83 8.34
CA THR A 167 -3.25 22.36 9.17
C THR A 167 -3.60 22.06 10.63
N ILE A 168 -2.78 21.25 11.29
CA ILE A 168 -2.94 20.88 12.70
C ILE A 168 -1.86 21.62 13.49
N SER A 169 -2.20 22.15 14.67
CA SER A 169 -1.16 22.68 15.55
C SER A 169 -0.29 21.52 16.11
N PRO A 170 1.00 21.75 16.41
CA PRO A 170 1.84 20.72 17.03
C PRO A 170 1.25 20.15 18.33
N GLU A 171 0.51 20.96 19.09
CA GLU A 171 -0.15 20.59 20.34
C GLU A 171 -1.30 19.59 20.10
N GLU A 172 -2.15 19.84 19.10
CA GLU A 172 -3.24 18.94 18.72
C GLU A 172 -2.72 17.60 18.16
N PHE A 173 -1.54 17.61 17.53
CA PHE A 173 -0.89 16.41 17.03
C PHE A 173 -0.21 15.58 18.13
N SER A 174 0.29 16.22 19.19
CA SER A 174 1.12 15.57 20.22
C SER A 174 0.31 14.77 21.26
N ASN A 175 -1.01 14.92 21.30
CA ASN A 175 -1.86 14.20 22.27
C ASN A 175 -3.18 13.70 21.64
N PRO A 176 -3.13 12.78 20.66
CA PRO A 176 -4.34 12.24 20.05
C PRO A 176 -5.08 11.35 21.05
N GLN A 177 -6.38 11.59 21.25
CA GLN A 177 -7.21 10.71 22.10
C GLN A 177 -7.53 9.39 21.42
N LYS A 178 -7.64 9.40 20.09
CA LYS A 178 -7.96 8.23 19.28
C LYS A 178 -7.32 8.33 17.92
N ILE A 179 -6.80 7.21 17.44
CA ILE A 179 -6.39 6.99 16.06
C ILE A 179 -7.41 6.04 15.44
N SER A 180 -7.96 6.42 14.29
CA SER A 180 -8.89 5.57 13.52
C SER A 180 -8.55 5.60 12.05
N PHE A 181 -8.91 4.53 11.36
CA PHE A 181 -8.82 4.41 9.91
C PHE A 181 -9.92 3.48 9.45
N THR A 182 -10.33 3.61 8.19
CA THR A 182 -11.31 2.72 7.57
C THR A 182 -10.62 2.04 6.41
N PHE A 183 -10.70 0.72 6.39
CA PHE A 183 -10.32 -0.05 5.23
C PHE A 183 -11.43 -1.04 4.90
N TYR A 184 -11.60 -1.30 3.61
CA TYR A 184 -12.68 -2.13 3.10
C TYR A 184 -12.17 -3.47 2.61
N GLU A 185 -10.86 -3.72 2.57
CA GLU A 185 -10.33 -5.05 2.27
C GLU A 185 -10.94 -6.06 3.25
N SER A 186 -11.36 -7.22 2.73
CA SER A 186 -11.72 -8.34 3.60
C SER A 186 -10.59 -8.52 4.62
N PRO A 187 -10.86 -8.65 5.92
CA PRO A 187 -9.82 -8.86 6.92
C PRO A 187 -9.18 -10.21 6.61
N VAL A 188 -8.19 -10.20 5.72
CA VAL A 188 -7.31 -11.33 5.52
C VAL A 188 -6.70 -11.55 6.89
N SER A 189 -6.78 -12.78 7.39
CA SER A 189 -6.14 -13.23 8.63
C SER A 189 -4.69 -12.73 8.79
N ASP A 190 -4.07 -12.36 7.67
CA ASP A 190 -2.66 -12.07 7.51
C ASP A 190 -2.25 -10.62 7.88
N ILE A 191 -3.20 -9.68 8.08
CA ILE A 191 -2.81 -8.31 8.47
C ILE A 191 -2.15 -8.26 9.86
N PHE A 192 -2.38 -9.29 10.69
CA PHE A 192 -1.80 -9.45 12.02
C PHE A 192 -0.67 -10.48 12.08
N THR A 193 -0.28 -11.10 10.95
CA THR A 193 0.79 -12.12 10.94
C THR A 193 2.14 -11.53 10.56
N ARG A 194 2.17 -10.33 9.96
CA ARG A 194 3.39 -9.62 9.57
C ARG A 194 3.31 -8.12 9.85
N PRO A 195 4.46 -7.42 9.95
CA PRO A 195 4.48 -5.97 9.99
C PRO A 195 3.76 -5.38 8.78
N THR A 196 2.68 -4.65 9.02
CA THR A 196 1.82 -4.10 7.98
C THR A 196 1.72 -2.60 8.14
N ARG A 197 2.02 -1.86 7.06
CA ARG A 197 1.84 -0.41 7.04
C ARG A 197 0.40 -0.08 6.71
N ILE A 198 -0.14 0.92 7.41
CA ILE A 198 -1.46 1.47 7.17
C ILE A 198 -1.30 2.97 6.94
N GLY A 199 -1.79 3.48 5.82
CA GLY A 199 -1.74 4.90 5.51
C GLY A 199 -1.69 5.19 4.02
N PRO A 200 -1.43 6.46 3.64
CA PRO A 200 -1.39 6.88 2.25
C PRO A 200 -0.15 6.40 1.47
N ARG A 201 0.84 5.82 2.13
CA ARG A 201 1.99 5.30 1.40
C ARG A 201 1.61 4.04 0.63
N LEU A 202 1.72 4.10 -0.69
CA LEU A 202 1.38 2.99 -1.57
C LEU A 202 2.42 1.86 -1.48
N GLY A 203 1.92 0.64 -1.36
CA GLY A 203 2.69 -0.59 -1.42
C GLY A 203 1.78 -1.77 -1.74
N LYS A 204 2.33 -2.82 -2.34
CA LYS A 204 1.55 -4.03 -2.68
C LYS A 204 0.93 -4.66 -1.42
N ASP A 205 1.71 -4.72 -0.35
CA ASP A 205 1.38 -5.35 0.92
C ASP A 205 0.86 -4.36 1.99
N ASP A 206 0.79 -3.08 1.65
CA ASP A 206 0.38 -2.01 2.56
C ASP A 206 -1.15 -1.81 2.48
N ILE A 207 -1.79 -1.49 3.60
CA ILE A 207 -3.21 -1.13 3.65
C ILE A 207 -3.34 0.35 3.33
N ASN A 208 -3.99 0.64 2.21
CA ASN A 208 -4.20 2.03 1.81
C ASN A 208 -5.42 2.60 2.54
N ALA A 209 -5.18 3.59 3.39
CA ALA A 209 -6.21 4.26 4.15
C ALA A 209 -5.76 5.69 4.49
N VAL A 210 -6.71 6.54 4.85
CA VAL A 210 -6.40 7.83 5.48
C VAL A 210 -6.51 7.67 6.99
N ILE A 211 -5.47 8.10 7.71
CA ILE A 211 -5.47 8.10 9.17
C ILE A 211 -6.26 9.30 9.67
N GLU A 212 -7.21 9.06 10.57
CA GLU A 212 -7.98 10.09 11.24
C GLU A 212 -7.57 10.17 12.70
N LEU A 213 -7.02 11.31 13.10
CA LEU A 213 -6.74 11.63 14.49
C LEU A 213 -7.98 12.28 15.11
N THR A 214 -8.36 11.86 16.31
CA THR A 214 -9.40 12.53 17.09
C THR A 214 -8.75 13.34 18.20
N ASN A 215 -8.92 14.66 18.16
CA ASN A 215 -8.41 15.54 19.20
C ASN A 215 -9.31 15.54 20.45
N VAL A 216 -8.91 16.29 21.48
CA VAL A 216 -9.65 16.39 22.75
C VAL A 216 -11.08 16.92 22.61
N ASN A 217 -11.35 17.67 21.53
CA ASN A 217 -12.67 18.21 21.21
C ASN A 217 -13.53 17.25 20.39
N ARG A 218 -13.09 16.00 20.20
CA ARG A 218 -13.73 14.98 19.35
C ARG A 218 -13.77 15.32 17.86
N THR A 219 -13.02 16.33 17.42
CA THR A 219 -12.86 16.64 16.00
C THR A 219 -12.02 15.56 15.34
N LYS A 220 -12.52 14.99 14.24
CA LYS A 220 -11.77 14.05 13.40
C LYS A 220 -10.95 14.82 12.38
N ILE A 221 -9.67 14.50 12.32
CA ILE A 221 -8.70 15.19 11.47
C ILE A 221 -8.00 14.16 10.59
N PRO A 222 -8.43 14.04 9.32
CA PRO A 222 -7.68 13.33 8.31
C PRO A 222 -6.24 13.83 8.18
N THR A 223 -5.31 12.89 8.24
CA THR A 223 -3.88 13.16 8.35
C THR A 223 -3.11 12.30 7.36
N ASN A 224 -2.16 12.92 6.65
CA ASN A 224 -1.18 12.19 5.85
C ASN A 224 -0.10 11.57 6.76
N ALA A 225 -0.50 10.53 7.50
CA ALA A 225 0.36 9.76 8.41
C ALA A 225 0.33 8.29 8.04
N ASN A 226 1.41 7.58 8.40
CA ASN A 226 1.52 6.15 8.22
C ASN A 226 1.73 5.48 9.58
N ILE A 227 0.99 4.41 9.85
CA ILE A 227 1.11 3.57 11.04
C ILE A 227 1.78 2.27 10.63
N LEU A 228 2.67 1.74 11.47
CA LEU A 228 3.21 0.40 11.31
C LEU A 228 2.62 -0.49 12.40
N LEU A 229 1.71 -1.39 12.02
CA LEU A 229 1.24 -2.45 12.92
C LEU A 229 2.25 -3.57 12.88
N SER A 230 2.90 -3.84 14.01
CA SER A 230 3.86 -4.95 14.15
C SER A 230 3.27 -6.00 15.07
N PRO A 231 3.12 -7.26 14.61
CA PRO A 231 2.73 -8.36 15.48
C PRO A 231 3.73 -8.53 16.61
N LYS A 232 3.27 -9.14 17.70
CA LYS A 232 4.03 -9.27 18.95
C LYS A 232 5.39 -9.92 18.72
N GLU A 233 5.45 -10.90 17.82
CA GLU A 233 6.63 -11.69 17.46
C GLU A 233 7.71 -10.85 16.77
N TYR A 234 7.35 -9.72 16.15
CA TYR A 234 8.28 -8.82 15.45
C TYR A 234 8.81 -7.69 16.34
N VAL A 235 8.34 -7.63 17.59
CA VAL A 235 8.82 -6.71 18.63
C VAL A 235 9.70 -7.49 19.61
N TYR A 236 10.69 -6.85 20.23
CA TYR A 236 11.55 -7.53 21.20
C TYR A 236 10.73 -8.13 22.36
N GLN A 237 10.82 -9.44 22.47
CA GLN A 237 10.26 -10.28 23.53
C GLN A 237 11.42 -10.79 24.41
N PRO A 238 11.25 -10.96 25.72
CA PRO A 238 12.18 -11.76 26.51
C PRO A 238 12.34 -13.16 25.91
N THR A 239 13.57 -13.66 25.83
CA THR A 239 13.84 -15.04 25.39
C THR A 239 13.33 -16.08 26.39
N GLY A 240 13.19 -15.70 27.67
CA GLY A 240 12.82 -16.61 28.76
C GLY A 240 13.91 -17.61 29.14
N HIS A 241 15.12 -17.48 28.58
CA HIS A 241 16.24 -18.38 28.80
C HIS A 241 17.52 -17.57 29.00
N PHE A 242 18.41 -18.07 29.86
CA PHE A 242 19.75 -17.49 30.00
C PHE A 242 20.65 -17.95 28.87
N ILE A 243 21.40 -17.01 28.30
CA ILE A 243 22.44 -17.31 27.32
C ILE A 243 23.78 -17.24 28.03
N ASN A 244 24.56 -18.31 27.97
CA ASN A 244 25.87 -18.38 28.61
C ASN A 244 26.99 -18.37 27.56
N SER A 245 28.04 -17.61 27.82
CA SER A 245 29.28 -17.59 27.05
C SER A 245 30.47 -17.63 27.99
N GLY A 246 30.97 -18.83 28.26
CA GLY A 246 31.98 -19.05 29.30
C GLY A 246 31.42 -18.67 30.67
N GLU A 247 32.10 -17.77 31.37
CA GLU A 247 31.69 -17.27 32.69
C GLU A 247 30.64 -16.14 32.63
N ILE A 248 30.31 -15.66 31.42
CA ILE A 248 29.35 -14.58 31.24
C ILE A 248 27.95 -15.16 31.04
N THR A 249 27.01 -14.71 31.88
CA THR A 249 25.58 -15.03 31.77
C THR A 249 24.81 -13.79 31.33
N PHE A 250 24.08 -13.91 30.23
CA PHE A 250 23.15 -12.91 29.75
C PHE A 250 21.73 -13.27 30.21
N GLN A 251 21.17 -12.44 31.09
CA GLN A 251 19.88 -12.70 31.74
C GLN A 251 18.71 -12.01 31.03
N ASP A 252 18.95 -10.86 30.42
CA ASP A 252 17.92 -10.02 29.77
C ASP A 252 17.94 -10.14 28.25
N SER A 253 18.30 -11.32 27.73
CA SER A 253 18.33 -11.54 26.28
C SER A 253 16.92 -11.46 25.69
N GLN A 254 16.80 -10.74 24.58
CA GLN A 254 15.54 -10.53 23.87
C GLN A 254 15.59 -11.17 22.48
N HIS A 255 14.42 -11.46 21.92
CA HIS A 255 14.30 -11.96 20.55
C HIS A 255 13.16 -11.28 19.81
N ARG A 256 13.23 -11.32 18.48
CA ARG A 256 12.14 -10.93 17.57
C ARG A 256 12.33 -11.56 16.21
N LEU A 257 11.26 -11.68 15.44
CA LEU A 257 11.35 -11.98 14.01
C LEU A 257 11.75 -10.71 13.23
N LEU A 258 12.69 -10.87 12.31
CA LEU A 258 13.03 -9.88 11.29
C LEU A 258 12.24 -10.14 10.00
N SER A 259 11.93 -11.41 9.73
CA SER A 259 11.08 -11.90 8.66
C SER A 259 10.54 -13.28 9.07
N GLU A 260 9.69 -13.89 8.23
CA GLU A 260 9.21 -15.26 8.44
C GLU A 260 10.38 -16.26 8.67
N ASN A 261 11.51 -16.02 8.00
CA ASN A 261 12.65 -16.93 7.99
C ASN A 261 13.83 -16.46 8.85
N GLN A 262 13.76 -15.28 9.47
CA GLN A 262 14.88 -14.73 10.24
C GLN A 262 14.46 -14.35 11.65
N LEU A 263 15.13 -14.94 12.63
CA LEU A 263 15.03 -14.61 14.05
C LEU A 263 16.26 -13.80 14.45
N GLU A 264 16.07 -12.69 15.16
CA GLU A 264 17.13 -11.98 15.83
C GLU A 264 17.06 -12.30 17.33
N ILE A 265 18.19 -12.62 17.94
CA ILE A 265 18.37 -12.71 19.39
C ILE A 265 19.35 -11.61 19.80
N ALA A 266 18.85 -10.58 20.48
CA ALA A 266 19.67 -9.58 21.12
C ALA A 266 20.13 -10.12 22.48
N VAL A 267 21.36 -10.61 22.53
CA VAL A 267 21.97 -11.16 23.75
C VAL A 267 22.33 -10.02 24.72
N SER A 268 22.75 -8.88 24.17
CA SER A 268 22.97 -7.61 24.86
C SER A 268 22.73 -6.43 23.88
N PRO A 269 22.74 -5.16 24.34
CA PRO A 269 22.62 -4.01 23.43
C PRO A 269 23.67 -3.98 22.31
N GLY A 270 24.88 -4.49 22.59
CA GLY A 270 26.00 -4.51 21.66
C GLY A 270 26.26 -5.87 20.98
N LEU A 271 25.46 -6.89 21.27
CA LEU A 271 25.62 -8.23 20.71
C LEU A 271 24.27 -8.80 20.26
N LYS A 272 24.17 -9.06 18.96
CA LYS A 272 22.99 -9.67 18.33
C LYS A 272 23.38 -10.89 17.52
N LEU A 273 22.52 -11.89 17.53
CA LEU A 273 22.61 -13.11 16.73
C LEU A 273 21.45 -13.08 15.73
N ILE A 274 21.72 -13.43 14.47
CA ILE A 274 20.68 -13.60 13.45
C ILE A 274 20.65 -15.07 13.08
N ILE A 275 19.48 -15.71 13.16
CA ILE A 275 19.29 -17.13 12.87
C ILE A 275 18.36 -17.25 11.67
N ASN A 276 18.83 -17.94 10.62
CA ASN A 276 18.02 -18.29 9.47
C ASN A 276 17.25 -19.59 9.78
N ARG A 277 15.95 -19.49 10.04
CA ARG A 277 15.09 -20.61 10.51
C ARG A 277 14.85 -21.69 9.45
N GLY A 278 15.14 -21.40 8.18
CA GLY A 278 14.98 -22.32 7.05
C GLY A 278 16.25 -23.03 6.58
N ASN A 279 17.40 -22.78 7.22
CA ASN A 279 18.66 -23.43 6.88
C ASN A 279 19.15 -24.25 8.10
N PRO A 280 19.53 -25.53 7.94
CA PRO A 280 20.20 -26.29 9.00
C PRO A 280 21.54 -25.67 9.43
N GLU A 281 22.19 -24.88 8.58
CA GLU A 281 23.39 -24.12 8.93
C GLU A 281 23.02 -22.78 9.60
N CYS A 282 23.40 -22.65 10.88
CA CYS A 282 23.22 -21.43 11.65
C CYS A 282 24.40 -20.48 11.43
N GLU A 283 24.21 -19.42 10.65
CA GLU A 283 25.22 -18.37 10.46
C GLU A 283 25.02 -17.26 11.50
N VAL A 284 25.91 -17.18 12.50
CA VAL A 284 25.88 -16.12 13.52
C VAL A 284 26.55 -14.85 12.98
N LYS A 285 25.75 -13.85 12.62
CA LYS A 285 26.25 -12.52 12.25
C LYS A 285 26.41 -11.64 13.49
N LEU A 286 27.66 -11.45 13.92
CA LEU A 286 28.01 -10.53 15.00
C LEU A 286 27.92 -9.08 14.51
N ARG A 287 27.04 -8.30 15.13
CA ARG A 287 27.02 -6.84 14.96
C ARG A 287 27.42 -6.17 16.27
N ILE A 288 28.70 -5.84 16.37
CA ILE A 288 29.29 -5.12 17.50
C ILE A 288 29.07 -3.62 17.26
N GLN A 289 28.42 -2.93 18.20
CA GLN A 289 28.33 -1.46 18.15
C GLN A 289 29.65 -0.83 18.63
N ASP A 290 29.95 0.40 18.20
CA ASP A 290 31.22 1.11 18.47
C ASP A 290 31.58 1.28 19.96
N THR A 291 30.67 0.94 20.88
CA THR A 291 30.87 0.92 22.33
C THR A 291 31.54 -0.36 22.84
N LEU A 292 31.81 -1.37 22.01
CA LEU A 292 32.48 -2.62 22.39
C LEU A 292 33.76 -2.84 21.58
N LYS A 293 34.90 -2.97 22.27
CA LYS A 293 36.14 -3.49 21.69
C LYS A 293 35.99 -5.00 21.48
N LEU A 294 36.38 -5.45 20.29
CA LEU A 294 36.37 -6.83 19.78
C LEU A 294 36.64 -7.89 20.87
N ILE A 295 35.70 -8.83 21.06
CA ILE A 295 35.95 -10.06 21.83
C ILE A 295 36.61 -11.05 20.86
N GLN A 296 37.79 -11.52 21.26
CA GLN A 296 38.65 -12.43 20.50
C GLN A 296 37.93 -13.77 20.25
N LEU A 297 37.83 -14.21 18.99
CA LEU A 297 37.41 -15.57 18.66
C LEU A 297 38.61 -16.50 18.92
N LEU A 298 38.56 -17.27 20.00
CA LEU A 298 39.50 -18.36 20.24
C LEU A 298 38.92 -19.64 19.64
N GLY A 299 39.46 -20.04 18.47
CA GLY A 299 39.30 -21.39 17.95
C GLY A 299 40.22 -22.36 18.70
N LYS A 300 39.73 -23.58 18.96
CA LYS A 300 40.62 -24.70 19.27
C LYS A 300 41.39 -25.10 18.02
#